data_AF-A0A6G1EYU2-F1
#
_entry.id   AF-A0A6G1EYU2-F1
#
_cell.length_a   1.000
_cell.length_b   1.000
_cell.length_c   1.000
_cell.angle_alpha   90.00
_cell.angle_beta   90.00
_cell.angle_gamma   90.00
#
_symmetry.space_group_name_H-M   'P 1'
#
loop_
_entity.id
_entity.type
_entity.pdbx_description
1 polymer ?
#
loop_
_entity_poly.entity_id
_entity_poly.type
_entity_poly.pdbx_seq_one_letter_code
_entity_poly.pdbx_strand_id
1 'polypeptide(L)'
;MTIRLNEELLVNSYKTLDGRGANVHIAGGACITLQYVSNVIIHNLHVHDCVPAGNANVRASPTHYGWRTRSDGDGISLYGARDVWVDHCALSRCADGLVDAIMGSTAITVSNSYFSHHNEVMLLGHSDDYLPDSAMQVTIAFNHFGIQLVQRMPRCRRGYFHIVNNDYTAWEMYAIGGSANPTINSQGNRYIAPTDPNAKEVTKRVDTEEGQWAGWNWRTEGDMMVNGAFFVPSGEGLEAIYDKASSTDPKSSALVDQLTAGAGVLGGPRDNGEAAAYAGVNYAGVGGGGGGGGDAGGLGYGYLGMVYGSGGNWSCRAELTLQLTSLFLAFVGLICLHPL
;
A
#
# COMPACT_ATOMS: atom_id res chain seq x y z
N MET A 1 24.89 -10.31 2.74
CA MET A 1 25.26 -8.97 3.20
C MET A 1 24.01 -8.30 3.73
N THR A 2 24.04 -7.81 4.95
CA THR A 2 22.93 -7.05 5.55
C THR A 2 23.39 -5.62 5.78
N ILE A 3 22.69 -4.67 5.17
CA ILE A 3 22.95 -3.24 5.23
C ILE A 3 21.87 -2.61 6.09
N ARG A 4 22.28 -2.05 7.22
CA ARG A 4 21.42 -1.22 8.07
C ARG A 4 21.73 0.25 7.79
N LEU A 5 20.79 0.98 7.21
CA LEU A 5 20.93 2.40 6.94
C LEU A 5 20.54 3.20 8.19
N ASN A 6 21.35 4.18 8.55
CA ASN A 6 21.03 5.09 9.66
C ASN A 6 19.96 6.12 9.26
N GLU A 7 19.96 6.52 7.99
CA GLU A 7 19.06 7.52 7.39
C GLU A 7 18.65 7.06 5.99
N GLU A 8 17.60 7.65 5.43
CA GLU A 8 17.10 7.30 4.08
C GLU A 8 18.22 7.27 3.04
N LEU A 9 18.27 6.20 2.23
CA LEU A 9 19.15 6.14 1.07
C LEU A 9 18.49 6.88 -0.09
N LEU A 10 18.91 8.12 -0.30
CA LEU A 10 18.49 8.93 -1.45
C LEU A 10 19.16 8.42 -2.73
N VAL A 11 18.38 7.82 -3.62
CA VAL A 11 18.86 7.31 -4.91
C VAL A 11 18.65 8.36 -6.00
N ASN A 12 19.73 8.74 -6.68
CA ASN A 12 19.68 9.68 -7.81
C ASN A 12 19.20 9.03 -9.10
N SER A 13 18.87 9.86 -10.10
CA SER A 13 18.53 9.43 -11.45
C SER A 13 19.63 8.58 -12.12
N TYR A 14 19.22 7.75 -13.08
CA TYR A 14 20.10 6.90 -13.90
C TYR A 14 20.95 5.97 -13.03
N LYS A 15 20.27 5.14 -12.22
CA LYS A 15 20.91 4.18 -11.33
C LYS A 15 20.24 2.82 -11.42
N THR A 16 21.04 1.80 -11.18
CA THR A 16 20.56 0.45 -10.92
C THR A 16 21.13 0.01 -9.59
N LEU A 17 20.25 -0.35 -8.65
CA LEU A 17 20.60 -1.15 -7.49
C LEU A 17 20.39 -2.60 -7.88
N ASP A 18 21.47 -3.38 -7.98
CA ASP A 18 21.44 -4.77 -8.45
C ASP A 18 22.05 -5.68 -7.38
N GLY A 19 21.23 -6.54 -6.79
CA GLY A 19 21.68 -7.53 -5.82
C GLY A 19 22.04 -8.89 -6.43
N ARG A 20 22.01 -9.09 -7.75
CA ARG A 20 22.27 -10.41 -8.35
C ARG A 20 23.65 -10.95 -7.98
N GLY A 21 23.71 -12.27 -7.81
CA GLY A 21 24.94 -12.97 -7.42
C GLY A 21 25.33 -12.77 -5.95
N ALA A 22 24.55 -12.03 -5.19
CA ALA A 22 24.73 -11.84 -3.76
C ALA A 22 23.38 -11.95 -3.03
N ASN A 23 23.42 -12.34 -1.75
CA ASN A 23 22.25 -12.19 -0.89
C ASN A 23 22.32 -10.82 -0.20
N VAL A 24 21.56 -9.83 -0.67
CA VAL A 24 21.63 -8.43 -0.18
C VAL A 24 20.33 -8.07 0.53
N HIS A 25 20.46 -7.69 1.80
CA HIS A 25 19.37 -7.19 2.64
C HIS A 25 19.60 -5.72 2.95
N ILE A 26 18.58 -4.89 2.74
CA ILE A 26 18.47 -3.53 3.29
C ILE A 26 17.42 -3.61 4.39
N ALA A 27 17.87 -3.55 5.65
CA ALA A 27 17.00 -3.91 6.78
C ALA A 27 17.38 -3.32 8.14
N GLY A 28 16.39 -3.21 9.03
CA GLY A 28 16.57 -2.85 10.44
C GLY A 28 16.90 -1.37 10.69
N GLY A 29 16.66 -0.52 9.71
CA GLY A 29 16.97 0.91 9.72
C GLY A 29 16.09 1.67 8.74
N ALA A 30 16.53 2.84 8.29
CA ALA A 30 15.88 3.50 7.16
C ALA A 30 16.05 2.66 5.88
N CYS A 31 15.30 3.00 4.83
CA CYS A 31 15.35 2.29 3.56
C CYS A 31 15.46 3.24 2.36
N ILE A 32 14.88 2.89 1.22
CA ILE A 32 15.21 3.50 -0.08
C ILE A 32 14.21 4.60 -0.42
N THR A 33 14.71 5.78 -0.80
CA THR A 33 13.88 6.91 -1.22
C THR A 33 14.35 7.46 -2.57
N LEU A 34 13.42 7.53 -3.53
CA LEU A 34 13.61 8.11 -4.86
C LEU A 34 12.78 9.40 -4.92
N GLN A 35 13.43 10.54 -4.73
CA GLN A 35 12.76 11.83 -4.67
C GLN A 35 13.12 12.70 -5.88
N TYR A 36 12.12 13.01 -6.71
CA TYR A 36 12.24 13.84 -7.93
C TYR A 36 13.31 13.35 -8.91
N VAL A 37 13.41 12.04 -9.06
CA VAL A 37 14.40 11.37 -9.91
C VAL A 37 13.75 10.54 -11.00
N SER A 38 14.55 10.11 -11.97
CA SER A 38 14.06 9.25 -13.04
C SER A 38 15.06 8.18 -13.47
N ASN A 39 14.58 7.16 -14.18
CA ASN A 39 15.41 6.11 -14.76
C ASN A 39 16.16 5.34 -13.67
N VAL A 40 15.40 4.70 -12.77
CA VAL A 40 15.97 3.90 -11.67
C VAL A 40 15.46 2.47 -11.70
N ILE A 41 16.37 1.52 -11.56
CA ILE A 41 16.05 0.09 -11.42
C ILE A 41 16.44 -0.33 -10.00
N ILE A 42 15.53 -0.97 -9.28
CA ILE A 42 15.78 -1.63 -8.00
C ILE A 42 15.53 -3.10 -8.23
N HIS A 43 16.59 -3.89 -8.24
CA HIS A 43 16.54 -5.27 -8.68
C HIS A 43 17.25 -6.22 -7.71
N ASN A 44 16.61 -7.33 -7.40
CA ASN A 44 17.20 -8.45 -6.67
C ASN A 44 17.61 -8.13 -5.21
N LEU A 45 16.78 -7.39 -4.47
CA LEU A 45 17.06 -7.01 -3.08
C LEU A 45 16.02 -7.57 -2.11
N HIS A 46 16.47 -7.96 -0.92
CA HIS A 46 15.60 -8.07 0.24
C HIS A 46 15.48 -6.69 0.90
N VAL A 47 14.26 -6.19 1.07
CA VAL A 47 13.97 -4.91 1.74
C VAL A 47 12.94 -5.17 2.84
N HIS A 48 13.35 -5.06 4.10
CA HIS A 48 12.47 -5.48 5.20
C HIS A 48 12.84 -4.87 6.54
N ASP A 49 11.90 -4.90 7.49
CA ASP A 49 12.13 -4.39 8.85
C ASP A 49 12.62 -2.92 8.82
N CYS A 50 12.12 -2.16 7.83
CA CYS A 50 12.39 -0.73 7.68
C CYS A 50 11.67 0.05 8.78
N VAL A 51 12.34 1.05 9.35
CA VAL A 51 11.81 1.85 10.46
C VAL A 51 11.99 3.35 10.18
N PRO A 52 11.16 4.21 10.79
CA PRO A 52 11.35 5.66 10.75
C PRO A 52 12.77 6.09 11.14
N ALA A 53 13.39 6.93 10.32
CA ALA A 53 14.65 7.61 10.60
C ALA A 53 14.52 9.09 10.20
N GLY A 54 15.51 9.94 10.46
CA GLY A 54 15.49 11.35 10.09
C GLY A 54 15.78 12.28 11.25
N ASN A 55 15.38 13.54 11.09
CA ASN A 55 15.86 14.66 11.90
C ASN A 55 17.39 14.73 11.86
N ALA A 56 17.92 14.61 10.65
CA ALA A 56 19.33 14.54 10.37
C ALA A 56 19.67 15.20 9.03
N ASN A 57 20.93 15.57 8.87
CA ASN A 57 21.47 15.95 7.58
C ASN A 57 21.76 14.69 6.75
N VAL A 58 21.02 14.51 5.66
CA VAL A 58 21.15 13.36 4.77
C VAL A 58 21.80 13.79 3.46
N ARG A 59 22.77 12.99 3.03
CA ARG A 59 23.53 13.25 1.81
C ARG A 59 22.74 12.76 0.60
N ALA A 60 22.43 13.67 -0.33
CA ALA A 60 21.79 13.34 -1.61
C ALA A 60 22.81 13.14 -2.74
N SER A 61 24.03 13.68 -2.62
CA SER A 61 25.13 13.47 -3.57
C SER A 61 26.50 13.61 -2.89
N PRO A 62 27.61 13.25 -3.54
CA PRO A 62 28.95 13.45 -2.97
C PRO A 62 29.22 14.89 -2.50
N THR A 63 28.56 15.89 -3.08
CA THR A 63 28.76 17.31 -2.78
C THR A 63 27.55 17.99 -2.13
N HIS A 64 26.41 17.30 -2.00
CA HIS A 64 25.17 17.89 -1.48
C HIS A 64 24.55 17.04 -0.36
N TYR A 65 24.19 17.71 0.74
CA TYR A 65 23.38 17.18 1.82
C TYR A 65 22.36 18.22 2.27
N GLY A 66 21.26 17.78 2.86
CA GLY A 66 20.22 18.66 3.39
C GLY A 66 19.53 18.04 4.60
N TRP A 67 18.85 18.88 5.37
CA TRP A 67 18.06 18.42 6.52
C TRP A 67 16.84 17.63 6.05
N ARG A 68 16.66 16.42 6.60
CA ARG A 68 15.47 15.57 6.40
C ARG A 68 14.72 15.44 7.71
N THR A 69 13.41 15.63 7.65
CA THR A 69 12.50 15.28 8.75
C THR A 69 12.34 13.77 8.84
N ARG A 70 11.70 13.32 9.91
CA ARG A 70 11.45 11.89 10.14
C ARG A 70 10.64 11.26 9.00
N SER A 71 11.13 10.17 8.41
CA SER A 71 10.44 9.33 7.42
C SER A 71 9.44 8.39 8.08
N ASP A 72 8.50 7.85 7.28
CA ASP A 72 7.44 6.95 7.78
C ASP A 72 7.95 5.51 7.99
N GLY A 73 9.01 5.13 7.29
CA GLY A 73 9.62 3.80 7.40
C GLY A 73 9.19 2.84 6.30
N ASP A 74 8.87 3.36 5.12
CA ASP A 74 8.60 2.57 3.92
C ASP A 74 9.81 1.74 3.47
N GLY A 75 9.55 0.63 2.78
CA GLY A 75 10.59 -0.13 2.09
C GLY A 75 11.23 0.65 0.93
N ILE A 76 10.38 1.02 -0.04
CA ILE A 76 10.77 1.80 -1.22
C ILE A 76 9.77 2.95 -1.39
N SER A 77 10.23 4.18 -1.19
CA SER A 77 9.42 5.39 -1.34
C SER A 77 9.75 6.12 -2.64
N LEU A 78 8.74 6.34 -3.49
CA LEU A 78 8.80 7.04 -4.77
C LEU A 78 8.04 8.36 -4.67
N TYR A 79 8.78 9.47 -4.64
CA TYR A 79 8.23 10.81 -4.44
C TYR A 79 8.47 11.67 -5.67
N GLY A 80 7.44 11.86 -6.51
CA GLY A 80 7.58 12.52 -7.81
C GLY A 80 8.62 11.86 -8.72
N ALA A 81 8.77 10.54 -8.61
CA ALA A 81 9.72 9.76 -9.41
C ALA A 81 9.08 9.25 -10.69
N ARG A 82 9.86 9.10 -11.76
CA ARG A 82 9.37 8.56 -13.03
C ARG A 82 10.30 7.56 -13.69
N ASP A 83 9.77 6.68 -14.53
CA ASP A 83 10.57 5.68 -15.24
C ASP A 83 11.35 4.79 -14.24
N VAL A 84 10.59 4.11 -13.36
CA VAL A 84 11.14 3.28 -12.26
C VAL A 84 10.73 1.83 -12.43
N TRP A 85 11.67 0.91 -12.24
CA TRP A 85 11.42 -0.53 -12.28
C TRP A 85 11.86 -1.19 -10.97
N VAL A 86 10.90 -1.72 -10.20
CA VAL A 86 11.14 -2.55 -9.02
C VAL A 86 10.94 -4.00 -9.44
N ASP A 87 11.99 -4.81 -9.43
CA ASP A 87 11.97 -6.14 -10.03
C ASP A 87 12.70 -7.20 -9.19
N HIS A 88 12.13 -8.39 -9.07
CA HIS A 88 12.78 -9.49 -8.32
C HIS A 88 13.18 -9.10 -6.88
N CYS A 89 12.38 -8.26 -6.22
CA CYS A 89 12.61 -7.89 -4.83
C CYS A 89 11.78 -8.76 -3.88
N ALA A 90 12.28 -8.97 -2.66
CA ALA A 90 11.53 -9.58 -1.57
C ALA A 90 11.26 -8.51 -0.49
N LEU A 91 10.00 -8.15 -0.27
CA LEU A 91 9.60 -7.06 0.62
C LEU A 91 8.68 -7.54 1.74
N SER A 92 8.96 -7.13 2.98
CA SER A 92 8.17 -7.54 4.15
C SER A 92 8.41 -6.68 5.38
N ARG A 93 7.43 -6.63 6.30
CA ARG A 93 7.61 -6.12 7.68
C ARG A 93 8.20 -4.71 7.81
N CYS A 94 7.91 -3.81 6.89
CA CYS A 94 8.27 -2.41 7.10
C CYS A 94 7.36 -1.77 8.17
N ALA A 95 7.74 -0.60 8.67
CA ALA A 95 6.94 0.10 9.67
C ALA A 95 5.66 0.73 9.07
N ASP A 96 5.73 1.18 7.80
CA ASP A 96 4.60 1.77 7.08
C ASP A 96 4.32 1.03 5.76
N GLY A 97 4.66 1.56 4.57
CA GLY A 97 4.49 0.90 3.28
C GLY A 97 5.61 -0.07 2.87
N LEU A 98 5.36 -1.02 1.96
CA LEU A 98 6.46 -1.74 1.28
C LEU A 98 6.93 -0.98 0.03
N VAL A 99 5.98 -0.54 -0.80
CA VAL A 99 6.26 0.29 -1.99
C VAL A 99 5.22 1.40 -2.09
N ASP A 100 5.66 2.63 -1.88
CA ASP A 100 4.78 3.80 -1.89
C ASP A 100 5.16 4.74 -3.02
N ALA A 101 4.19 5.11 -3.86
CA ALA A 101 4.40 6.02 -4.98
C ALA A 101 3.40 7.17 -4.94
N ILE A 102 3.91 8.39 -4.79
CA ILE A 102 3.10 9.57 -4.51
C ILE A 102 3.61 10.78 -5.30
N MET A 103 2.90 11.90 -5.20
CA MET A 103 3.35 13.22 -5.66
C MET A 103 3.63 13.28 -7.16
N GLY A 104 2.74 12.70 -7.96
CA GLY A 104 2.83 12.68 -9.43
C GLY A 104 3.85 11.68 -9.95
N SER A 105 4.24 10.68 -9.15
CA SER A 105 5.08 9.59 -9.64
C SER A 105 4.36 8.81 -10.75
N THR A 106 5.08 8.40 -11.79
CA THR A 106 4.46 7.76 -12.97
C THR A 106 5.45 6.90 -13.77
N ALA A 107 4.97 6.12 -14.74
CA ALA A 107 5.76 5.18 -15.52
C ALA A 107 6.56 4.22 -14.60
N ILE A 108 5.83 3.54 -13.71
CA ILE A 108 6.39 2.59 -12.76
C ILE A 108 6.02 1.17 -13.17
N THR A 109 6.97 0.24 -13.09
CA THR A 109 6.70 -1.20 -13.15
C THR A 109 7.16 -1.85 -11.86
N VAL A 110 6.28 -2.62 -11.23
CA VAL A 110 6.62 -3.51 -10.11
C VAL A 110 6.40 -4.94 -10.59
N SER A 111 7.49 -5.70 -10.74
CA SER A 111 7.40 -7.05 -11.30
C SER A 111 8.22 -8.11 -10.60
N ASN A 112 7.84 -9.37 -10.82
CA ASN A 112 8.56 -10.56 -10.35
C ASN A 112 8.96 -10.48 -8.87
N SER A 113 8.23 -9.74 -8.04
CA SER A 113 8.59 -9.48 -6.66
C SER A 113 7.73 -10.30 -5.72
N TYR A 114 8.25 -10.61 -4.53
CA TYR A 114 7.57 -11.34 -3.49
C TYR A 114 7.25 -10.42 -2.31
N PHE A 115 5.99 -10.37 -1.93
CA PHE A 115 5.50 -9.58 -0.80
C PHE A 115 4.95 -10.52 0.27
N SER A 116 5.25 -10.27 1.54
CA SER A 116 4.70 -11.06 2.64
C SER A 116 4.74 -10.31 3.98
N HIS A 117 4.00 -10.79 4.99
CA HIS A 117 4.09 -10.33 6.38
C HIS A 117 3.99 -8.81 6.51
N HIS A 118 2.89 -8.22 6.02
CA HIS A 118 2.76 -6.77 5.99
C HIS A 118 1.31 -6.31 5.89
N ASN A 119 0.97 -5.23 6.60
CA ASN A 119 -0.39 -4.68 6.57
C ASN A 119 -0.63 -3.85 5.29
N GLU A 120 0.14 -2.78 5.12
CA GLU A 120 -0.08 -1.76 4.09
C GLU A 120 0.92 -1.94 2.95
N VAL A 121 0.62 -2.82 2.00
CA VAL A 121 1.63 -3.32 1.04
C VAL A 121 2.11 -2.24 0.05
N MET A 122 1.19 -1.66 -0.71
CA MET A 122 1.54 -0.76 -1.81
C MET A 122 0.52 0.37 -1.95
N LEU A 123 0.94 1.61 -1.65
CA LEU A 123 0.13 2.81 -1.82
C LEU A 123 0.50 3.56 -3.10
N LEU A 124 -0.46 3.74 -4.00
CA LEU A 124 -0.27 4.44 -5.27
C LEU A 124 -1.17 5.67 -5.31
N GLY A 125 -0.58 6.82 -4.97
CA GLY A 125 -1.23 8.11 -4.72
C GLY A 125 -1.63 8.26 -3.25
N HIS A 126 -1.30 9.39 -2.63
CA HIS A 126 -1.43 9.59 -1.17
C HIS A 126 -2.73 10.28 -0.75
N SER A 127 -3.28 11.13 -1.60
CA SER A 127 -4.41 12.01 -1.26
C SER A 127 -5.45 12.00 -2.37
N ASP A 128 -6.72 11.91 -1.95
CA ASP A 128 -7.89 11.97 -2.82
C ASP A 128 -8.04 13.32 -3.53
N ASP A 129 -7.32 14.35 -3.07
CA ASP A 129 -7.34 15.72 -3.61
C ASP A 129 -6.10 16.06 -4.45
N TYR A 130 -5.08 15.19 -4.49
CA TYR A 130 -3.84 15.48 -5.22
C TYR A 130 -3.95 15.18 -6.71
N LEU A 131 -4.44 16.16 -7.49
CA LEU A 131 -4.73 16.02 -8.91
C LEU A 131 -3.56 15.56 -9.81
N PRO A 132 -2.28 15.89 -9.53
CA PRO A 132 -1.18 15.39 -10.37
C PRO A 132 -1.06 13.85 -10.42
N ASP A 133 -1.59 13.13 -9.42
CA ASP A 133 -1.62 11.66 -9.44
C ASP A 133 -2.55 11.10 -10.54
N SER A 134 -3.39 11.92 -11.19
CA SER A 134 -4.16 11.50 -12.39
C SER A 134 -3.27 11.13 -13.57
N ALA A 135 -2.02 11.61 -13.61
CA ALA A 135 -1.04 11.22 -14.62
C ALA A 135 -0.25 9.96 -14.25
N MET A 136 -0.49 9.38 -13.07
CA MET A 136 0.19 8.16 -12.61
C MET A 136 -0.19 6.98 -13.50
N GLN A 137 0.82 6.24 -13.95
CA GLN A 137 0.67 4.98 -14.67
C GLN A 137 1.57 3.94 -14.03
N VAL A 138 1.00 2.83 -13.57
CA VAL A 138 1.74 1.73 -12.93
C VAL A 138 1.33 0.39 -13.52
N THR A 139 2.33 -0.44 -13.85
CA THR A 139 2.15 -1.85 -14.16
C THR A 139 2.59 -2.70 -12.98
N ILE A 140 1.73 -3.60 -12.51
CA ILE A 140 2.01 -4.58 -11.44
C ILE A 140 1.89 -5.95 -12.07
N ALA A 141 3.02 -6.63 -12.29
CA ALA A 141 3.06 -7.83 -13.11
C ALA A 141 3.88 -8.98 -12.52
N PHE A 142 3.38 -10.21 -12.59
CA PHE A 142 4.14 -11.41 -12.23
C PHE A 142 4.63 -11.44 -10.77
N ASN A 143 4.03 -10.63 -9.90
CA ASN A 143 4.36 -10.64 -8.47
C ASN A 143 3.64 -11.80 -7.77
N HIS A 144 4.21 -12.22 -6.66
CA HIS A 144 3.56 -13.13 -5.74
C HIS A 144 3.27 -12.39 -4.43
N PHE A 145 2.00 -12.07 -4.20
CA PHE A 145 1.48 -11.54 -2.96
C PHE A 145 1.18 -12.71 -2.02
N GLY A 146 2.17 -13.01 -1.18
CA GLY A 146 2.23 -14.22 -0.36
C GLY A 146 1.46 -14.09 0.95
N ILE A 147 1.92 -14.85 1.93
CA ILE A 147 1.23 -15.03 3.21
C ILE A 147 1.27 -13.77 4.09
N GLN A 148 0.29 -13.68 5.00
CA GLN A 148 0.21 -12.64 6.04
C GLN A 148 0.24 -11.22 5.47
N LEU A 149 -0.45 -11.01 4.35
CA LEU A 149 -0.72 -9.69 3.80
C LEU A 149 -2.14 -9.27 4.15
N VAL A 150 -2.30 -8.05 4.66
CA VAL A 150 -3.62 -7.57 5.08
C VAL A 150 -4.35 -6.89 3.92
N GLN A 151 -3.73 -5.91 3.28
CA GLN A 151 -4.37 -5.05 2.28
C GLN A 151 -3.40 -4.32 1.35
N ARG A 152 -3.97 -3.53 0.42
CA ARG A 152 -3.27 -2.60 -0.49
C ARG A 152 -2.32 -3.28 -1.48
N MET A 153 -2.82 -4.25 -2.24
CA MET A 153 -2.06 -4.98 -3.27
C MET A 153 -2.57 -4.76 -4.70
N PRO A 154 -2.71 -3.51 -5.20
CA PRO A 154 -2.37 -2.21 -4.59
C PRO A 154 -3.58 -1.48 -3.95
N ARG A 155 -3.33 -0.35 -3.27
CA ARG A 155 -4.34 0.71 -3.05
C ARG A 155 -4.06 1.90 -3.96
N CYS A 156 -5.00 2.20 -4.84
CA CYS A 156 -4.84 3.15 -5.93
C CYS A 156 -5.65 4.44 -5.75
N ARG A 157 -5.14 5.55 -6.28
CA ARG A 157 -5.89 6.80 -6.43
C ARG A 157 -5.66 7.42 -7.80
N ARG A 158 -6.75 7.90 -8.41
CA ARG A 158 -6.81 8.65 -9.68
C ARG A 158 -6.26 7.96 -10.93
N GLY A 159 -4.96 7.67 -10.97
CA GLY A 159 -4.24 7.25 -12.16
C GLY A 159 -4.70 5.91 -12.77
N TYR A 160 -3.85 5.38 -13.64
CA TYR A 160 -4.08 4.15 -14.36
C TYR A 160 -3.19 3.01 -13.83
N PHE A 161 -3.82 1.87 -13.54
CA PHE A 161 -3.17 0.73 -12.92
C PHE A 161 -3.47 -0.53 -13.70
N HIS A 162 -2.44 -1.14 -14.29
CA HIS A 162 -2.53 -2.43 -14.96
C HIS A 162 -1.99 -3.52 -14.03
N ILE A 163 -2.86 -4.41 -13.58
CA ILE A 163 -2.56 -5.48 -12.64
C ILE A 163 -2.68 -6.79 -13.39
N VAL A 164 -1.55 -7.41 -13.73
CA VAL A 164 -1.53 -8.51 -14.71
C VAL A 164 -0.72 -9.72 -14.26
N ASN A 165 -1.33 -10.91 -14.35
CA ASN A 165 -0.68 -12.19 -14.06
C ASN A 165 0.07 -12.28 -12.72
N ASN A 166 -0.47 -11.65 -11.67
CA ASN A 166 0.03 -11.81 -10.30
C ASN A 166 -0.69 -12.97 -9.59
N ASP A 167 -0.04 -13.50 -8.56
CA ASP A 167 -0.58 -14.55 -7.69
C ASP A 167 -0.87 -13.99 -6.29
N TYR A 168 -2.08 -14.17 -5.80
CA TYR A 168 -2.52 -13.63 -4.50
C TYR A 168 -2.96 -14.75 -3.57
N THR A 169 -2.36 -14.77 -2.37
CA THR A 169 -2.62 -15.78 -1.35
C THR A 169 -3.23 -15.14 -0.10
N ALA A 170 -4.49 -15.45 0.18
CA ALA A 170 -5.15 -15.28 1.48
C ALA A 170 -4.91 -13.90 2.15
N TRP A 171 -5.36 -12.83 1.48
CA TRP A 171 -5.39 -11.49 2.09
C TRP A 171 -6.31 -11.47 3.33
N GLU A 172 -6.06 -10.57 4.29
CA GLU A 172 -6.91 -10.50 5.49
C GLU A 172 -8.08 -9.51 5.36
N MET A 173 -7.95 -8.46 4.53
CA MET A 173 -9.00 -7.44 4.37
C MET A 173 -9.48 -7.28 2.93
N TYR A 174 -8.59 -6.95 1.99
CA TYR A 174 -8.86 -6.93 0.54
C TYR A 174 -7.55 -7.04 -0.24
N ALA A 175 -7.60 -7.48 -1.49
CA ALA A 175 -6.41 -7.48 -2.35
C ALA A 175 -6.23 -6.12 -3.02
N ILE A 176 -7.19 -5.70 -3.86
CA ILE A 176 -7.12 -4.50 -4.67
C ILE A 176 -8.08 -3.45 -4.13
N GLY A 177 -7.61 -2.23 -3.89
CA GLY A 177 -8.48 -1.17 -3.41
C GLY A 177 -8.14 0.20 -3.99
N GLY A 178 -8.96 1.18 -3.63
CA GLY A 178 -8.72 2.56 -4.05
C GLY A 178 -9.80 3.53 -3.64
N SER A 179 -9.48 4.81 -3.83
CA SER A 179 -10.35 5.97 -3.62
C SER A 179 -10.04 7.03 -4.69
N ALA A 180 -10.92 8.03 -4.86
CA ALA A 180 -10.74 9.10 -5.86
C ALA A 180 -10.59 8.62 -7.32
N ASN A 181 -11.48 7.73 -7.77
CA ASN A 181 -11.66 7.33 -9.18
C ASN A 181 -10.39 6.83 -9.92
N PRO A 182 -9.65 5.84 -9.38
CA PRO A 182 -8.59 5.20 -10.14
C PRO A 182 -9.16 4.32 -11.25
N THR A 183 -8.46 4.23 -12.38
CA THR A 183 -8.73 3.22 -13.39
C THR A 183 -7.91 1.97 -13.08
N ILE A 184 -8.59 0.86 -12.79
CA ILE A 184 -7.96 -0.42 -12.45
C ILE A 184 -8.33 -1.46 -13.51
N ASN A 185 -7.31 -2.01 -14.15
CA ASN A 185 -7.45 -3.09 -15.11
C ASN A 185 -6.76 -4.34 -14.56
N SER A 186 -7.55 -5.29 -14.06
CA SER A 186 -7.09 -6.59 -13.56
C SER A 186 -7.20 -7.64 -14.67
N GLN A 187 -6.09 -8.27 -15.06
CA GLN A 187 -6.09 -9.26 -16.14
C GLN A 187 -5.24 -10.51 -15.84
N GLY A 188 -5.82 -11.69 -15.98
CA GLY A 188 -5.10 -12.97 -15.90
C GLY A 188 -4.43 -13.26 -14.55
N ASN A 189 -4.80 -12.58 -13.47
CA ASN A 189 -4.32 -12.84 -12.11
C ASN A 189 -4.97 -14.10 -11.52
N ARG A 190 -4.42 -14.60 -10.41
CA ARG A 190 -5.08 -15.61 -9.58
C ARG A 190 -5.31 -15.07 -8.17
N TYR A 191 -6.54 -15.16 -7.70
CA TYR A 191 -6.97 -14.72 -6.38
C TYR A 191 -7.43 -15.91 -5.55
N ILE A 192 -6.62 -16.32 -4.58
CA ILE A 192 -6.98 -17.37 -3.63
C ILE A 192 -7.46 -16.70 -2.35
N ALA A 193 -8.78 -16.56 -2.21
CA ALA A 193 -9.36 -15.94 -1.03
C ALA A 193 -9.02 -16.70 0.26
N PRO A 194 -8.90 -16.01 1.41
CA PRO A 194 -8.74 -16.63 2.73
C PRO A 194 -9.95 -17.50 3.10
N THR A 195 -9.87 -18.28 4.17
CA THR A 195 -11.01 -19.07 4.66
C THR A 195 -12.14 -18.22 5.24
N ASP A 196 -11.84 -17.01 5.72
CA ASP A 196 -12.84 -16.09 6.28
C ASP A 196 -13.91 -15.72 5.23
N PRO A 197 -15.20 -15.99 5.49
CA PRO A 197 -16.28 -15.63 4.58
C PRO A 197 -16.44 -14.11 4.38
N ASN A 198 -15.91 -13.26 5.27
CA ASN A 198 -16.02 -11.81 5.16
C ASN A 198 -14.92 -11.19 4.29
N ALA A 199 -13.90 -11.96 3.90
CA ALA A 199 -12.75 -11.50 3.12
C ALA A 199 -12.70 -12.15 1.72
N LYS A 200 -13.86 -12.38 1.12
CA LYS A 200 -13.99 -13.00 -0.22
C LYS A 200 -13.91 -12.00 -1.38
N GLU A 201 -14.33 -10.77 -1.14
CA GLU A 201 -14.23 -9.73 -2.17
C GLU A 201 -12.76 -9.34 -2.37
N VAL A 202 -12.29 -9.45 -3.61
CA VAL A 202 -10.95 -9.01 -4.03
C VAL A 202 -10.83 -7.49 -3.92
N THR A 203 -11.92 -6.80 -4.24
CA THR A 203 -11.99 -5.35 -4.40
C THR A 203 -12.43 -4.61 -3.13
N LYS A 204 -11.90 -3.41 -2.90
CA LYS A 204 -12.42 -2.48 -1.89
C LYS A 204 -12.39 -1.03 -2.36
N ARG A 205 -13.56 -0.43 -2.56
CA ARG A 205 -13.68 1.03 -2.69
C ARG A 205 -13.65 1.62 -1.29
N VAL A 206 -12.60 2.37 -0.99
CA VAL A 206 -12.30 2.84 0.36
C VAL A 206 -13.08 4.12 0.63
N ASP A 207 -13.81 4.15 1.75
CA ASP A 207 -14.58 5.31 2.24
C ASP A 207 -15.48 5.97 1.18
N THR A 208 -15.99 5.18 0.23
CA THR A 208 -16.77 5.68 -0.91
C THR A 208 -18.06 4.88 -1.06
N GLU A 209 -19.19 5.58 -1.12
CA GLU A 209 -20.52 4.97 -1.33
C GLU A 209 -20.73 4.53 -2.79
N GLU A 210 -21.55 3.51 -3.00
CA GLU A 210 -21.82 2.94 -4.33
C GLU A 210 -22.24 3.95 -5.38
N GLY A 211 -23.11 4.91 -5.02
CA GLY A 211 -23.53 5.97 -5.92
C GLY A 211 -22.38 6.85 -6.44
N GLN A 212 -21.24 6.90 -5.74
CA GLN A 212 -20.07 7.69 -6.12
C GLN A 212 -19.06 6.89 -6.94
N TRP A 213 -18.90 5.59 -6.67
CA TRP A 213 -17.90 4.77 -7.35
C TRP A 213 -18.44 3.93 -8.51
N ALA A 214 -19.76 3.81 -8.68
CA ALA A 214 -20.35 2.99 -9.76
C ALA A 214 -19.84 3.35 -11.17
N GLY A 215 -19.46 4.62 -11.38
CA GLY A 215 -18.85 5.10 -12.63
C GLY A 215 -17.34 4.91 -12.76
N TRP A 216 -16.65 4.40 -11.73
CA TRP A 216 -15.20 4.18 -11.77
C TRP A 216 -14.87 2.98 -12.65
N ASN A 217 -13.76 3.04 -13.37
CA ASN A 217 -13.36 2.01 -14.32
C ASN A 217 -12.55 0.90 -13.65
N TRP A 218 -13.23 -0.07 -13.04
CA TRP A 218 -12.60 -1.23 -12.41
C TRP A 218 -13.01 -2.49 -13.15
N ARG A 219 -12.04 -3.15 -13.76
CA ARG A 219 -12.27 -4.26 -14.69
C ARG A 219 -11.49 -5.49 -14.28
N THR A 220 -12.05 -6.64 -14.61
CA THR A 220 -11.46 -7.97 -14.44
C THR A 220 -11.62 -8.74 -15.75
N GLU A 221 -10.56 -9.35 -16.25
CA GLU A 221 -10.58 -10.16 -17.47
C GLU A 221 -9.65 -11.37 -17.34
N GLY A 222 -10.18 -12.59 -17.53
CA GLY A 222 -9.36 -13.81 -17.47
C GLY A 222 -8.77 -14.14 -16.10
N ASP A 223 -9.14 -13.41 -15.04
CA ASP A 223 -8.71 -13.67 -13.66
C ASP A 223 -9.30 -15.00 -13.14
N MET A 224 -8.49 -15.74 -12.39
CA MET A 224 -8.90 -16.98 -11.73
C MET A 224 -9.29 -16.69 -10.28
N MET A 225 -10.56 -16.93 -9.95
CA MET A 225 -11.09 -16.76 -8.61
C MET A 225 -11.16 -18.11 -7.90
N VAL A 226 -10.47 -18.25 -6.77
CA VAL A 226 -10.35 -19.51 -6.01
C VAL A 226 -10.89 -19.30 -4.58
N ASN A 227 -11.46 -20.37 -4.01
CA ASN A 227 -11.98 -20.39 -2.64
C ASN A 227 -13.08 -19.33 -2.38
N GLY A 228 -13.94 -19.09 -3.37
CA GLY A 228 -15.04 -18.14 -3.28
C GLY A 228 -14.62 -16.67 -3.44
N ALA A 229 -13.39 -16.40 -3.87
CA ALA A 229 -12.99 -15.06 -4.29
C ALA A 229 -13.97 -14.51 -5.34
N PHE A 230 -14.21 -13.21 -5.33
CA PHE A 230 -14.92 -12.53 -6.42
C PHE A 230 -14.46 -11.08 -6.56
N PHE A 231 -14.60 -10.55 -7.77
CA PHE A 231 -14.28 -9.17 -8.09
C PHE A 231 -15.58 -8.46 -8.47
N VAL A 232 -15.84 -7.28 -7.90
CA VAL A 232 -17.00 -6.46 -8.27
C VAL A 232 -16.54 -5.42 -9.30
N PRO A 233 -16.89 -5.53 -10.59
CA PRO A 233 -16.51 -4.55 -11.60
C PRO A 233 -17.39 -3.29 -11.57
N SER A 234 -16.96 -2.22 -12.24
CA SER A 234 -17.70 -0.97 -12.39
C SER A 234 -17.30 -0.21 -13.67
N GLY A 235 -18.10 0.77 -14.09
CA GLY A 235 -17.82 1.62 -15.26
C GLY A 235 -18.28 1.07 -16.62
N GLU A 236 -19.56 0.70 -16.75
CA GLU A 236 -20.15 0.22 -18.02
C GLU A 236 -19.88 1.13 -19.23
N GLY A 237 -19.68 0.52 -20.41
CA GLY A 237 -19.84 1.20 -21.71
C GLY A 237 -18.61 1.90 -22.30
N LEU A 238 -17.46 1.87 -21.66
CA LEU A 238 -16.21 2.39 -22.25
C LEU A 238 -15.56 1.30 -23.11
N GLU A 239 -15.71 1.46 -24.43
CA GLU A 239 -15.17 0.63 -25.50
C GLU A 239 -13.77 0.10 -25.21
N ALA A 240 -13.45 -1.07 -25.81
CA ALA A 240 -12.13 -1.67 -25.85
C ALA A 240 -11.08 -0.84 -26.63
N ILE A 241 -11.27 0.48 -26.76
CA ILE A 241 -10.24 1.40 -27.23
C ILE A 241 -9.35 1.75 -26.04
N TYR A 242 -8.71 0.71 -25.54
CA TYR A 242 -7.44 0.89 -24.88
C TYR A 242 -6.41 0.83 -25.99
N ASP A 243 -5.80 1.97 -26.30
CA ASP A 243 -4.44 1.89 -26.82
C ASP A 243 -3.72 1.04 -25.80
N LYS A 244 -3.33 -0.18 -26.20
CA LYS A 244 -2.51 -1.08 -25.39
C LYS A 244 -1.55 -0.16 -24.66
N ALA A 245 -1.69 -0.09 -23.32
CA ALA A 245 -0.65 0.54 -22.55
C ALA A 245 0.67 -0.05 -23.07
N SER A 246 1.77 0.68 -23.01
CA SER A 246 3.12 0.16 -23.31
C SER A 246 3.54 -1.03 -22.40
N SER A 247 2.58 -1.63 -21.71
CA SER A 247 2.60 -2.80 -20.87
C SER A 247 2.47 -4.10 -21.68
N THR A 248 2.37 -5.21 -20.96
CA THR A 248 2.38 -6.57 -21.51
C THR A 248 0.97 -7.09 -21.79
N ASP A 249 0.80 -7.94 -22.80
CA ASP A 249 -0.48 -8.63 -23.05
C ASP A 249 -0.71 -9.71 -21.97
N PRO A 250 -1.92 -9.82 -21.38
CA PRO A 250 -2.18 -10.80 -20.32
C PRO A 250 -2.09 -12.23 -20.86
N LYS A 251 -1.44 -13.10 -20.09
CA LYS A 251 -1.45 -14.56 -20.30
C LYS A 251 -2.61 -15.19 -19.55
N SER A 252 -2.94 -16.44 -19.89
CA SER A 252 -3.95 -17.21 -19.16
C SER A 252 -3.58 -17.33 -17.68
N SER A 253 -4.55 -17.11 -16.80
CA SER A 253 -4.41 -17.29 -15.34
C SER A 253 -4.03 -18.74 -14.95
N ALA A 254 -4.27 -19.72 -15.83
CA ALA A 254 -3.79 -21.09 -15.64
C ALA A 254 -2.25 -21.21 -15.62
N LEU A 255 -1.52 -20.20 -16.12
CA LEU A 255 -0.06 -20.18 -16.12
C LEU A 255 0.52 -19.40 -14.92
N VAL A 256 -0.29 -18.86 -14.02
CA VAL A 256 0.18 -18.00 -12.91
C VAL A 256 1.22 -18.69 -12.04
N ASP A 257 1.09 -20.00 -11.78
CA ASP A 257 2.11 -20.77 -11.07
C ASP A 257 3.48 -20.68 -11.76
N GLN A 258 3.52 -20.86 -13.08
CA GLN A 258 4.75 -20.79 -13.86
C GLN A 258 5.27 -19.35 -13.98
N LEU A 259 4.37 -18.38 -14.17
CA LEU A 259 4.73 -16.98 -14.37
C LEU A 259 5.30 -16.36 -13.09
N THR A 260 4.84 -16.79 -11.92
CA THR A 260 5.30 -16.29 -10.61
C THR A 260 6.24 -17.27 -9.90
N ALA A 261 6.65 -18.37 -10.55
CA ALA A 261 7.64 -19.33 -10.05
C ALA A 261 9.05 -18.75 -9.87
N GLY A 262 9.32 -17.54 -10.39
CA GLY A 262 10.54 -16.78 -10.11
C GLY A 262 10.40 -15.63 -9.11
N ALA A 263 9.19 -15.29 -8.64
CA ALA A 263 8.94 -14.08 -7.87
C ALA A 263 9.80 -13.96 -6.59
N GLY A 264 10.32 -12.78 -6.28
CA GLY A 264 11.29 -12.55 -5.21
C GLY A 264 12.73 -12.54 -5.72
N VAL A 265 13.72 -12.63 -4.84
CA VAL A 265 15.12 -12.58 -5.23
C VAL A 265 15.55 -13.82 -6.03
N LEU A 266 16.41 -13.61 -7.01
CA LEU A 266 17.11 -14.62 -7.80
C LEU A 266 18.28 -15.22 -7.00
N GLY A 267 18.40 -16.55 -7.06
CA GLY A 267 19.53 -17.29 -6.48
C GLY A 267 19.55 -17.35 -4.95
N GLY A 268 18.48 -16.92 -4.29
CA GLY A 268 18.30 -16.97 -2.83
C GLY A 268 16.88 -17.37 -2.45
N PRO A 269 16.60 -17.61 -1.15
CA PRO A 269 15.25 -17.82 -0.68
C PRO A 269 14.43 -16.54 -0.86
N ARG A 270 13.14 -16.68 -1.20
CA ARG A 270 12.24 -15.53 -1.36
C ARG A 270 11.85 -14.91 -0.03
N ASP A 271 11.82 -15.74 1.01
CA ASP A 271 11.53 -15.40 2.39
C ASP A 271 12.83 -15.30 3.19
N ASN A 272 12.80 -14.52 4.27
CA ASN A 272 13.99 -14.33 5.10
C ASN A 272 14.17 -15.45 6.14
N GLY A 273 13.45 -16.57 5.99
CA GLY A 273 13.52 -17.73 6.89
C GLY A 273 12.96 -17.50 8.31
N GLU A 274 12.47 -16.30 8.63
CA GLU A 274 11.88 -15.99 9.93
C GLU A 274 10.38 -16.32 9.93
N ALA A 275 10.03 -17.48 10.49
CA ALA A 275 8.65 -17.86 10.83
C ALA A 275 8.14 -17.08 12.08
N ALA A 276 8.44 -15.78 12.16
CA ALA A 276 7.90 -14.93 13.19
C ALA A 276 6.45 -14.60 12.85
N ALA A 277 5.55 -14.78 13.81
CA ALA A 277 4.18 -14.26 13.69
C ALA A 277 4.28 -12.75 13.47
N TYR A 278 3.90 -12.26 12.29
CA TYR A 278 3.80 -10.84 12.05
C TYR A 278 2.61 -10.30 12.84
N ALA A 279 2.87 -9.84 14.05
CA ALA A 279 1.93 -9.04 14.81
C ALA A 279 2.02 -7.63 14.24
N GLY A 280 1.16 -7.29 13.26
CA GLY A 280 1.19 -6.01 12.54
C GLY A 280 1.46 -4.82 13.47
N VAL A 281 2.71 -4.34 13.46
CA VAL A 281 3.12 -3.23 14.32
C VAL A 281 2.70 -1.96 13.62
N ASN A 282 1.46 -1.53 13.86
CA ASN A 282 1.04 -0.18 13.51
C ASN A 282 1.84 0.78 14.40
N TYR A 283 2.92 1.37 13.89
CA TYR A 283 3.51 2.57 14.49
C TYR A 283 2.56 3.76 14.26
N ALA A 284 1.40 3.74 14.90
CA ALA A 284 0.53 4.90 14.97
C ALA A 284 1.34 6.06 15.58
N GLY A 285 1.57 7.10 14.79
CA GLY A 285 2.37 8.25 15.16
C GLY A 285 1.99 8.79 16.54
N VAL A 286 2.94 8.82 17.45
CA VAL A 286 2.80 9.50 18.74
C VAL A 286 2.72 11.00 18.45
N GLY A 287 1.50 11.53 18.40
CA GLY A 287 1.23 12.96 18.32
C GLY A 287 1.65 13.67 19.60
N GLY A 288 2.87 14.21 19.61
CA GLY A 288 3.32 15.15 20.63
C GLY A 288 2.86 16.56 20.29
N GLY A 289 1.77 17.00 20.91
CA GLY A 289 1.33 18.40 20.85
C GLY A 289 2.27 19.33 21.62
N GLY A 290 2.60 20.47 21.02
CA GLY A 290 3.33 21.56 21.67
C GLY A 290 3.40 22.78 20.75
N GLY A 291 2.50 23.74 20.97
CA GLY A 291 2.45 25.00 20.22
C GLY A 291 3.50 26.03 20.64
N GLY A 292 3.76 26.98 19.75
CA GLY A 292 4.53 28.20 20.04
C GLY A 292 4.85 28.96 18.74
N GLY A 293 4.20 30.11 18.55
CA GLY A 293 4.36 30.96 17.36
C GLY A 293 5.56 31.92 17.40
N GLY A 294 5.82 32.56 16.25
CA GLY A 294 6.72 33.70 16.12
C GLY A 294 7.15 33.98 14.67
N ASP A 295 6.64 35.07 14.11
CA ASP A 295 7.07 35.66 12.82
C ASP A 295 8.53 36.17 12.85
N ALA A 296 9.28 35.95 11.75
CA ALA A 296 10.26 36.91 11.22
C ALA A 296 10.75 36.48 9.82
N GLY A 297 10.61 37.37 8.84
CA GLY A 297 11.01 37.16 7.45
C GLY A 297 12.51 37.13 7.20
N GLY A 298 12.92 36.25 6.29
CA GLY A 298 14.26 36.18 5.71
C GLY A 298 14.23 35.26 4.49
N LEU A 299 14.50 35.82 3.31
CA LEU A 299 14.55 35.11 2.03
C LEU A 299 15.64 34.04 2.06
N GLY A 300 15.24 32.77 2.13
CA GLY A 300 16.12 31.61 2.04
C GLY A 300 15.27 30.38 1.74
N TYR A 301 15.65 29.62 0.70
CA TYR A 301 15.00 28.39 0.28
C TYR A 301 14.69 27.49 1.48
N GLY A 302 13.41 27.37 1.84
CA GLY A 302 13.00 26.72 3.07
C GLY A 302 11.58 26.17 3.00
N TYR A 303 11.41 25.00 3.62
CA TYR A 303 10.14 24.34 3.96
C TYR A 303 9.32 23.73 2.81
N LEU A 304 9.85 22.66 2.20
CA LEU A 304 8.97 21.57 1.74
C LEU A 304 8.64 20.68 2.95
N GLY A 305 7.65 21.13 3.72
CA GLY A 305 7.03 20.34 4.76
C GLY A 305 6.39 19.09 4.16
N MET A 306 6.72 17.94 4.72
CA MET A 306 6.04 16.69 4.42
C MET A 306 4.57 16.86 4.82
N VAL A 307 3.67 16.62 3.86
CA VAL A 307 2.23 16.78 4.04
C VAL A 307 1.70 15.55 4.78
N TYR A 308 1.18 15.76 5.97
CA TYR A 308 0.43 14.78 6.74
C TYR A 308 -0.90 14.45 6.06
N GLY A 309 -1.25 13.17 6.09
CA GLY A 309 -2.60 12.69 5.87
C GLY A 309 -3.44 12.68 7.16
N SER A 310 -4.76 12.87 6.96
CA SER A 310 -5.89 12.49 7.83
C SER A 310 -6.22 13.37 9.05
N GLY A 311 -7.38 14.03 8.95
CA GLY A 311 -8.09 14.68 10.06
C GLY A 311 -9.59 14.80 9.75
N GLY A 312 -10.23 13.71 9.34
CA GLY A 312 -11.69 13.61 9.19
C GLY A 312 -12.34 13.33 10.54
N ASN A 313 -13.04 14.33 11.07
CA ASN A 313 -13.60 14.35 12.41
C ASN A 313 -14.99 13.67 12.43
N TRP A 314 -15.13 12.42 12.85
CA TRP A 314 -16.43 11.81 13.19
C TRP A 314 -16.44 11.23 14.61
N SER A 315 -17.19 11.91 15.48
CA SER A 315 -17.60 11.44 16.80
C SER A 315 -18.73 10.42 16.65
N CYS A 316 -18.45 9.13 16.83
CA CYS A 316 -19.48 8.13 17.13
C CYS A 316 -19.57 7.99 18.66
N ARG A 317 -20.61 8.57 19.26
CA ARG A 317 -20.98 8.30 20.66
C ARG A 317 -21.67 6.95 20.73
N ALA A 318 -21.01 5.94 21.29
CA ALA A 318 -21.68 4.76 21.81
C ALA A 318 -21.98 5.00 23.30
N GLU A 319 -23.24 5.27 23.63
CA GLU A 319 -23.70 5.28 25.03
C GLU A 319 -23.95 3.85 25.49
N LEU A 320 -23.00 3.29 26.25
CA LEU A 320 -23.26 2.18 27.18
C LEU A 320 -23.76 2.78 28.50
N THR A 321 -25.06 2.72 28.76
CA THR A 321 -25.61 3.01 30.09
C THR A 321 -25.76 1.71 30.89
N LEU A 322 -24.80 1.50 31.80
CA LEU A 322 -24.87 0.53 32.88
C LEU A 322 -25.80 1.09 33.98
N GLN A 323 -26.96 0.48 34.21
CA GLN A 323 -27.82 0.81 35.36
C GLN A 323 -27.62 -0.19 36.51
N LEU A 324 -27.28 0.34 37.68
CA LEU A 324 -27.32 -0.34 38.97
C LEU A 324 -27.69 0.69 40.04
N THR A 325 -28.40 0.21 41.07
CA THR A 325 -29.01 0.89 42.25
C THR A 325 -30.40 1.48 41.97
N SER A 326 -31.45 1.25 42.76
CA SER A 326 -31.56 0.76 44.15
C SER A 326 -33.02 0.37 44.46
N LEU A 327 -33.14 -0.58 45.38
CA LEU A 327 -34.33 -1.09 46.08
C LEU A 327 -35.11 0.03 46.81
N PHE A 328 -36.45 0.09 46.73
CA PHE A 328 -37.33 0.44 47.86
C PHE A 328 -38.80 0.04 47.62
N LEU A 329 -39.39 -0.59 48.64
CA LEU A 329 -40.79 -1.05 48.75
C LEU A 329 -41.83 0.09 48.73
N ALA A 330 -43.04 -0.17 48.20
CA ALA A 330 -44.27 -0.36 49.02
C ALA A 330 -45.58 -0.28 48.19
N PHE A 331 -46.40 -1.34 48.36
CA PHE A 331 -47.87 -1.39 48.47
C PHE A 331 -48.77 -0.31 47.85
N VAL A 332 -49.76 -0.78 47.07
CA VAL A 332 -51.23 -0.47 47.03
C VAL A 332 -51.67 -0.85 45.60
N GLY A 333 -52.42 -1.92 45.34
CA GLY A 333 -53.84 -2.08 45.65
C GLY A 333 -54.50 -2.79 44.45
N LEU A 334 -54.94 -4.03 44.68
CA LEU A 334 -55.75 -4.86 43.79
C LEU A 334 -57.11 -4.18 43.50
N ILE A 335 -57.67 -4.37 42.29
CA ILE A 335 -59.09 -4.29 41.81
C ILE A 335 -58.96 -4.11 40.27
N CYS A 336 -59.29 -5.02 39.34
CA CYS A 336 -60.47 -5.87 39.16
C CYS A 336 -60.12 -7.18 38.39
N LEU A 337 -60.65 -8.30 38.90
CA LEU A 337 -61.13 -9.52 38.21
C LEU A 337 -62.21 -9.14 37.16
N HIS A 338 -62.58 -9.86 36.11
CA HIS A 338 -62.17 -11.05 35.34
C HIS A 338 -63.14 -11.09 34.10
N PRO A 339 -62.95 -12.00 33.13
CA PRO A 339 -63.67 -12.01 31.86
C PRO A 339 -65.03 -12.74 31.94
N LEU A 340 -65.99 -12.28 31.12
CA LEU A 340 -67.00 -13.06 30.38
C LEU A 340 -67.49 -12.19 29.21
#